data_AF-Q5YN52-F1
#
_entry.id   AF-Q5YN52-F1
#
_cell.length_a   1.000
_cell.length_b   1.000
_cell.length_c   1.000
_cell.angle_alpha   90.00
_cell.angle_beta   90.00
_cell.angle_gamma   90.00
#
_symmetry.space_group_name_H-M   'P 1'
#
loop_
_entity.id
_entity.type
_entity.pdbx_description
1 polymer ?
#
loop_
_entity_poly.entity_id
_entity_poly.type
_entity_poly.pdbx_seq_one_letter_code
_entity_poly.pdbx_strand_id
1 'polypeptide(L)'
;MTSPNAAAAIPRPAMPDQRPTVLVKMADAGDLYVSWRWAHDPARRGAAAIPAAAVDAAVRALAGALPDPATPGALERSLTTGALADPAREAALAQYLSRALLPHGLAVDLHDLHTRAIRPHIRIQPSPRVAQVPWEILAPDPDLRLLDIADLSLLAPAGIVQAPGRTPRRWATDRGLPVVAILDPRVPGFRADSALGSVLGRMTTPTPLTARMTEHLRGGRLRPAVDEPYDLFRRTDLDRTWLSTTLREGASRLVYVGHVTSARPGSGQSETAELHLACTAETVGFADPQRTHRPLSAKDLLLGTHTLTADPVAGHDLWPIPSRVALIACESGGDLRFTEALGLVAAMLHGGAELVTATRWPLPTDLAVQRLAGSTATPLQSAIRELDVAHDHDDPLALQLAWQRGQLDAWRATGAVDRSPLLWSAFATFLT
;
A
#
# COMPACT_ATOMS: atom_id res chain seq x y z
N MET A 1 -52.11 12.92 -45.54
CA MET A 1 -51.44 13.62 -44.44
C MET A 1 -50.78 12.57 -43.56
N THR A 2 -49.52 12.27 -43.88
CA THR A 2 -48.68 11.25 -43.25
C THR A 2 -47.69 11.96 -42.32
N SER A 3 -47.84 11.79 -41.01
CA SER A 3 -46.93 12.35 -40.01
C SER A 3 -45.57 11.61 -40.01
N PRO A 4 -44.45 12.32 -39.83
CA PRO A 4 -43.12 11.73 -39.88
C PRO A 4 -42.62 11.26 -38.50
N ASN A 5 -42.03 10.06 -38.52
CA ASN A 5 -40.80 9.63 -37.86
C ASN A 5 -40.53 10.07 -36.40
N ALA A 6 -40.87 9.19 -35.45
CA ALA A 6 -40.24 9.15 -34.14
C ALA A 6 -38.85 8.49 -34.27
N ALA A 7 -37.80 9.30 -34.35
CA ALA A 7 -36.44 8.81 -34.20
C ALA A 7 -36.26 8.28 -32.78
N ALA A 8 -36.03 6.97 -32.65
CA ALA A 8 -35.67 6.32 -31.40
C ALA A 8 -34.40 6.98 -30.85
N ALA A 9 -34.53 7.62 -29.69
CA ALA A 9 -33.39 8.16 -28.96
C ALA A 9 -32.44 7.00 -28.61
N ILE A 10 -31.26 7.02 -29.20
CA ILE A 10 -30.14 6.14 -28.84
C ILE A 10 -29.86 6.36 -27.34
N PRO A 11 -29.88 5.31 -26.49
CA PRO A 11 -29.55 5.48 -25.09
C PRO A 11 -28.10 5.98 -24.99
N ARG A 12 -27.91 7.13 -24.34
CA ARG A 12 -26.57 7.63 -24.01
C ARG A 12 -25.84 6.57 -23.19
N PRO A 13 -24.55 6.31 -23.42
CA PRO A 13 -23.78 5.46 -22.54
C PRO A 13 -23.81 6.02 -21.12
N ALA A 14 -24.08 5.18 -20.13
CA ALA A 14 -24.07 5.56 -18.72
C ALA A 14 -22.70 6.14 -18.36
N MET A 15 -22.69 7.32 -17.73
CA MET A 15 -21.45 7.93 -17.24
C MET A 15 -20.89 7.12 -16.05
N PRO A 16 -19.57 7.14 -15.78
CA PRO A 16 -18.91 6.31 -14.76
C PRO A 16 -19.20 6.63 -13.28
N ASP A 17 -20.32 7.25 -12.91
CA ASP A 17 -20.47 7.95 -11.61
C ASP A 17 -21.72 7.55 -10.78
N GLN A 18 -21.91 6.27 -10.45
CA GLN A 18 -23.06 5.84 -9.62
C GLN A 18 -22.73 4.94 -8.42
N ARG A 19 -21.47 4.86 -8.01
CA ARG A 19 -21.13 4.11 -6.80
C ARG A 19 -21.25 4.99 -5.55
N PRO A 20 -22.08 4.62 -4.55
CA PRO A 20 -22.13 5.33 -3.29
C PRO A 20 -20.74 5.41 -2.63
N THR A 21 -20.20 6.61 -2.52
CA THR A 21 -18.88 6.83 -1.92
C THR A 21 -19.01 7.59 -0.61
N VAL A 22 -18.40 7.09 0.46
CA VAL A 22 -18.32 7.75 1.76
C VAL A 22 -16.87 8.17 2.04
N LEU A 23 -16.70 9.41 2.47
CA LEU A 23 -15.43 9.96 2.91
C LEU A 23 -15.40 9.93 4.43
N VAL A 24 -14.48 9.15 5.01
CA VAL A 24 -14.30 9.05 6.46
C VAL A 24 -13.01 9.76 6.85
N LYS A 25 -13.08 10.70 7.79
CA LYS A 25 -11.92 11.44 8.30
C LYS A 25 -11.81 11.31 9.80
N MET A 26 -10.58 11.14 10.27
CA MET A 26 -10.27 10.93 11.68
C MET A 26 -9.23 11.95 12.15
N ALA A 27 -9.39 12.40 13.39
CA ALA A 27 -8.46 13.32 14.03
C ALA A 27 -8.27 12.96 15.50
N ASP A 28 -7.02 12.98 15.96
CA ASP A 28 -6.68 12.80 17.38
C ASP A 28 -6.77 14.15 18.10
N ALA A 29 -7.67 14.28 19.09
CA ALA A 29 -7.80 15.47 19.93
C ALA A 29 -8.17 15.06 21.37
N GLY A 30 -7.24 14.35 22.02
CA GLY A 30 -7.53 13.56 23.22
C GLY A 30 -8.22 12.26 22.82
N ASP A 31 -9.53 12.34 22.62
CA ASP A 31 -10.36 11.31 21.99
C ASP A 31 -10.13 11.25 20.47
N LEU A 32 -10.56 10.15 19.85
CA LEU A 32 -10.55 10.02 18.39
C LEU A 32 -11.86 10.55 17.83
N TYR A 33 -11.78 11.64 17.10
CA TYR A 33 -12.93 12.20 16.39
C TYR A 33 -13.02 11.57 15.01
N VAL A 34 -14.17 10.98 14.70
CA VAL A 34 -14.47 10.39 13.40
C VAL A 34 -15.63 11.16 12.78
N SER A 35 -15.49 11.57 11.53
CA SER A 35 -16.56 12.17 10.74
C SER A 35 -16.70 11.46 9.41
N TRP A 36 -17.92 11.36 8.91
CA TRP A 36 -18.18 10.78 7.59
C TRP A 36 -19.23 11.59 6.83
N ARG A 37 -19.09 11.63 5.50
CA ARG A 37 -20.07 12.22 4.58
C ARG A 37 -20.16 11.40 3.30
N TRP A 38 -21.35 11.28 2.75
CA TRP A 38 -21.57 10.63 1.47
C TRP A 38 -21.42 11.63 0.32
N ALA A 39 -20.63 11.29 -0.70
CA ALA A 39 -20.33 12.19 -1.82
C ALA A 39 -21.57 12.48 -2.68
N HIS A 40 -22.44 11.49 -2.83
CA HIS A 40 -23.67 11.56 -3.61
C HIS A 40 -24.86 12.16 -2.82
N ASP A 41 -24.76 12.21 -1.49
CA ASP A 41 -25.76 12.82 -0.60
C ASP A 41 -25.05 13.48 0.60
N PRO A 42 -24.61 14.74 0.45
CA PRO A 42 -23.88 15.44 1.51
C PRO A 42 -24.70 15.69 2.78
N ALA A 43 -26.04 15.56 2.73
CA ALA A 43 -26.89 15.67 3.91
C ALA A 43 -26.83 14.40 4.76
N ARG A 44 -26.59 13.24 4.13
CA ARG A 44 -26.22 11.99 4.82
C ARG A 44 -24.77 12.10 5.32
N ARG A 45 -24.63 12.43 6.60
CA ARG A 45 -23.33 12.62 7.28
C ARG A 45 -23.47 12.37 8.78
N GLY A 46 -22.34 12.14 9.44
CA GLY A 46 -22.31 12.01 10.88
C GLY A 46 -20.92 12.26 11.46
N ALA A 47 -20.88 12.34 12.78
CA ALA A 47 -19.65 12.43 13.55
C ALA A 47 -19.79 11.66 14.86
N ALA A 48 -18.68 11.16 15.37
CA ALA A 48 -18.58 10.48 16.65
C ALA A 48 -17.24 10.86 17.32
N ALA A 49 -17.25 10.94 18.65
CA ALA A 49 -16.04 10.97 19.46
C ALA A 49 -15.89 9.61 20.13
N ILE A 50 -14.79 8.92 19.85
CA ILE A 50 -14.47 7.61 20.39
C ILE A 50 -13.51 7.81 21.57
N PRO A 51 -13.84 7.34 22.78
CA PRO A 51 -13.02 7.55 23.96
C PRO A 51 -11.59 7.06 23.76
N ALA A 52 -10.60 7.88 24.13
CA ALA A 52 -9.17 7.59 23.98
C ALA A 52 -8.80 6.20 24.53
N ALA A 53 -9.30 5.84 25.72
CA ALA A 53 -9.00 4.55 26.35
C ALA A 53 -9.44 3.34 25.50
N ALA A 54 -10.58 3.44 24.80
CA ALA A 54 -11.06 2.38 23.92
C ALA A 54 -10.19 2.26 22.67
N VAL A 55 -9.79 3.39 22.09
CA VAL A 55 -8.88 3.44 20.93
C VAL A 55 -7.53 2.87 21.29
N ASP A 56 -6.95 3.31 22.41
CA ASP A 56 -5.62 2.86 22.84
C ASP A 56 -5.62 1.35 23.13
N ALA A 57 -6.72 0.81 23.67
CA ALA A 57 -6.85 -0.63 23.89
C ALA A 57 -6.97 -1.41 22.57
N ALA A 58 -7.73 -0.89 21.59
CA ALA A 58 -7.82 -1.46 20.23
C ALA A 58 -6.47 -1.45 19.51
N VAL A 59 -5.74 -0.32 19.56
CA VAL A 59 -4.42 -0.19 18.96
C VAL A 59 -3.40 -1.10 19.63
N ARG A 60 -3.42 -1.24 20.96
CA ARG A 60 -2.56 -2.21 21.68
C ARG A 60 -2.87 -3.65 21.29
N ALA A 61 -4.14 -4.01 21.14
CA ALA A 61 -4.53 -5.35 20.72
C ALA A 61 -4.04 -5.66 19.30
N LEU A 62 -4.16 -4.70 18.38
CA LEU A 62 -3.59 -4.84 17.03
C LEU A 62 -2.06 -4.93 17.07
N ALA A 63 -1.37 -4.03 17.78
CA ALA A 63 0.08 -4.04 17.88
C ALA A 63 0.62 -5.37 18.44
N GLY A 64 -0.06 -5.96 19.42
CA GLY A 64 0.29 -7.28 19.96
C GLY A 64 0.08 -8.45 18.97
N ALA A 65 -0.70 -8.25 17.92
CA ALA A 65 -0.95 -9.24 16.87
C ALA A 65 0.02 -9.12 15.69
N LEU A 66 0.68 -7.98 15.54
CA LEU A 66 1.56 -7.67 14.42
C LEU A 66 3.04 -8.03 14.73
N PRO A 67 3.86 -8.31 13.70
CA PRO A 67 5.29 -8.48 13.85
C PRO A 67 5.95 -7.14 14.21
N ASP A 68 6.92 -7.20 15.11
CA ASP A 68 7.78 -6.08 15.47
C ASP A 68 9.26 -6.50 15.34
N PRO A 69 9.99 -5.99 14.32
CA PRO A 69 11.40 -6.30 14.11
C PRO A 69 12.30 -5.92 15.29
N ALA A 70 11.89 -4.96 16.13
CA ALA A 70 12.65 -4.55 17.30
C ALA A 70 12.48 -5.51 18.49
N THR A 71 11.44 -6.35 18.47
CA THR A 71 11.11 -7.25 19.57
C THR A 71 11.49 -8.70 19.23
N PRO A 72 12.44 -9.31 19.96
CA PRO A 72 12.81 -10.71 19.77
C PRO A 72 11.61 -11.67 19.82
N GLY A 73 11.56 -12.60 18.86
CA GLY A 73 10.50 -13.60 18.73
C GLY A 73 9.13 -13.04 18.33
N ALA A 74 8.96 -11.74 18.09
CA ALA A 74 7.65 -11.18 17.71
C ALA A 74 7.14 -11.74 16.39
N LEU A 75 8.02 -11.95 15.41
CA LEU A 75 7.67 -12.57 14.14
C LEU A 75 7.15 -14.01 14.33
N GLU A 76 7.88 -14.84 15.07
CA GLU A 76 7.47 -16.21 15.38
C GLU A 76 6.14 -16.23 16.11
N ARG A 77 5.95 -15.37 17.13
CA ARG A 77 4.65 -15.23 17.81
C ARG A 77 3.55 -14.84 16.84
N SER A 78 3.75 -13.83 15.99
CA SER A 78 2.74 -13.37 15.03
C SER A 78 2.29 -14.44 14.03
N LEU A 79 3.17 -15.39 13.71
CA LEU A 79 2.91 -16.50 12.78
C LEU A 79 2.37 -17.77 13.44
N THR A 80 2.53 -17.93 14.75
CA THR A 80 2.22 -19.21 15.43
C THR A 80 1.13 -19.09 16.50
N THR A 81 1.17 -18.02 17.29
CA THR A 81 0.34 -17.88 18.51
C THR A 81 -0.42 -16.56 18.59
N GLY A 82 -0.08 -15.59 17.73
CA GLY A 82 -0.70 -14.27 17.67
C GLY A 82 -2.15 -14.30 17.21
N ALA A 83 -2.85 -13.18 17.35
CA ALA A 83 -4.27 -13.12 17.00
C ALA A 83 -4.54 -13.33 15.51
N LEU A 84 -3.58 -13.01 14.64
CA LEU A 84 -3.71 -13.25 13.19
C LEU A 84 -3.21 -14.64 12.77
N ALA A 85 -2.72 -15.48 13.70
CA ALA A 85 -2.26 -16.84 13.41
C ALA A 85 -3.37 -17.90 13.57
N ASP A 86 -4.53 -17.54 14.11
CA ASP A 86 -5.65 -18.44 14.38
C ASP A 86 -6.99 -17.79 13.98
N PRO A 87 -7.88 -18.47 13.23
CA PRO A 87 -9.14 -17.86 12.76
C PRO A 87 -10.07 -17.37 13.86
N ALA A 88 -10.17 -18.07 14.99
CA ALA A 88 -11.06 -17.67 16.07
C ALA A 88 -10.52 -16.43 16.81
N ARG A 89 -9.20 -16.38 17.04
CA ARG A 89 -8.53 -15.20 17.61
C ARG A 89 -8.57 -14.01 16.65
N GLU A 90 -8.44 -14.25 15.35
CA GLU A 90 -8.55 -13.23 14.31
C GLU A 90 -9.94 -12.63 14.33
N ALA A 91 -10.98 -13.46 14.35
CA ALA A 91 -12.36 -13.00 14.36
C ALA A 91 -12.67 -12.19 15.63
N ALA A 92 -12.15 -12.61 16.78
CA ALA A 92 -12.27 -11.86 18.03
C ALA A 92 -11.59 -10.49 17.96
N LEU A 93 -10.38 -10.40 17.38
CA LEU A 93 -9.69 -9.14 17.14
C LEU A 93 -10.46 -8.25 16.16
N ALA A 94 -10.91 -8.80 15.03
CA ALA A 94 -11.69 -8.12 14.00
C ALA A 94 -12.97 -7.47 14.57
N GLN A 95 -13.72 -8.20 15.40
CA GLN A 95 -14.90 -7.68 16.08
C GLN A 95 -14.53 -6.64 17.14
N TYR A 96 -13.44 -6.84 17.88
CA TYR A 96 -12.98 -5.88 18.87
C TYR A 96 -12.60 -4.54 18.24
N LEU A 97 -11.84 -4.57 17.15
CA LEU A 97 -11.48 -3.39 16.36
C LEU A 97 -12.74 -2.70 15.81
N SER A 98 -13.69 -3.46 15.27
CA SER A 98 -14.94 -2.92 14.74
C SER A 98 -15.76 -2.21 15.82
N ARG A 99 -16.00 -2.85 16.97
CA ARG A 99 -16.72 -2.25 18.10
C ARG A 99 -16.04 -1.00 18.63
N ALA A 100 -14.71 -0.96 18.61
CA ALA A 100 -13.96 0.19 19.10
C ALA A 100 -13.91 1.35 18.10
N LEU A 101 -13.82 1.08 16.80
CA LEU A 101 -13.42 2.07 15.79
C LEU A 101 -14.48 2.44 14.77
N LEU A 102 -15.51 1.61 14.57
CA LEU A 102 -16.57 1.85 13.58
C LEU A 102 -17.75 2.58 14.24
N PRO A 103 -18.03 3.86 13.89
CA PRO A 103 -19.17 4.57 14.45
C PRO A 103 -20.50 3.89 14.11
N HIS A 104 -21.39 3.79 15.09
CA HIS A 104 -22.69 3.12 14.92
C HIS A 104 -23.49 3.67 13.73
N GLY A 105 -23.57 5.00 13.57
CA GLY A 105 -24.29 5.61 12.45
C GLY A 105 -23.72 5.22 11.07
N LEU A 106 -22.39 5.11 10.95
CA LEU A 106 -21.76 4.62 9.72
C LEU A 106 -22.04 3.12 9.52
N ALA A 107 -22.01 2.30 10.58
CA ALA A 107 -22.35 0.88 10.50
C ALA A 107 -23.79 0.65 10.01
N VAL A 108 -24.75 1.44 10.50
CA VAL A 108 -26.16 1.41 10.05
C VAL A 108 -26.25 1.76 8.57
N ASP A 109 -25.55 2.81 8.13
CA ASP A 109 -25.54 3.20 6.72
C ASP A 109 -25.00 2.09 5.81
N LEU A 110 -23.89 1.46 6.21
CA LEU A 110 -23.28 0.37 5.47
C LEU A 110 -24.17 -0.87 5.45
N HIS A 111 -24.86 -1.17 6.55
CA HIS A 111 -25.81 -2.28 6.63
C HIS A 111 -27.01 -2.07 5.70
N ASP A 112 -27.60 -0.86 5.67
CA ASP A 112 -28.68 -0.52 4.72
C ASP A 112 -28.27 -0.77 3.27
N LEU A 113 -27.09 -0.29 2.86
CA LEU A 113 -26.58 -0.52 1.52
C LEU A 113 -26.33 -2.01 1.24
N HIS A 114 -25.77 -2.73 2.20
CA HIS A 114 -25.51 -4.17 2.08
C HIS A 114 -26.81 -4.98 1.88
N THR A 115 -27.87 -4.71 2.67
CA THR A 115 -29.17 -5.40 2.53
C THR A 115 -29.83 -5.16 1.17
N ARG A 116 -29.48 -4.05 0.51
CA ARG A 116 -29.91 -3.70 -0.86
C ARG A 116 -28.96 -4.22 -1.94
N ALA A 117 -27.96 -5.03 -1.57
CA ALA A 117 -26.89 -5.52 -2.43
C ALA A 117 -26.08 -4.41 -3.14
N ILE A 118 -25.97 -3.24 -2.50
CA ILE A 118 -25.19 -2.11 -2.99
C ILE A 118 -23.84 -2.09 -2.28
N ARG A 119 -22.76 -2.08 -3.06
CA ARG A 119 -21.40 -2.08 -2.54
C ARG A 119 -20.78 -0.67 -2.57
N PRO A 120 -20.76 0.08 -1.45
CA PRO A 120 -20.15 1.40 -1.42
C PRO A 120 -18.63 1.36 -1.58
N HIS A 121 -18.04 2.54 -1.83
CA HIS A 121 -16.61 2.81 -1.70
C HIS A 121 -16.36 3.67 -0.46
N ILE A 122 -15.58 3.16 0.48
CA ILE A 122 -15.16 3.86 1.69
C ILE A 122 -13.75 4.40 1.45
N ARG A 123 -13.61 5.73 1.44
CA ARG A 123 -12.30 6.40 1.38
C ARG A 123 -11.95 6.94 2.76
N ILE A 124 -10.87 6.44 3.34
CA ILE A 124 -10.52 6.66 4.76
C ILE A 124 -9.27 7.54 4.87
N GLN A 125 -9.36 8.62 5.63
CA GLN A 125 -8.23 9.39 6.11
C GLN A 125 -8.07 9.12 7.62
N PRO A 126 -7.27 8.14 8.02
CA PRO A 126 -7.09 7.80 9.43
C PRO A 126 -6.28 8.89 10.15
N SER A 127 -6.41 8.94 11.47
CA SER A 127 -5.51 9.72 12.31
C SER A 127 -4.21 8.91 12.54
N PRO A 128 -3.11 9.57 12.94
CA PRO A 128 -1.87 8.90 13.34
C PRO A 128 -2.06 7.68 14.24
N ARG A 129 -2.94 7.79 15.23
CA ARG A 129 -3.18 6.73 16.21
C ARG A 129 -3.73 5.44 15.62
N VAL A 130 -4.51 5.52 14.53
CA VAL A 130 -5.19 4.37 13.92
C VAL A 130 -4.76 4.10 12.47
N ALA A 131 -3.64 4.69 12.03
CA ALA A 131 -3.13 4.56 10.67
C ALA A 131 -2.81 3.11 10.26
N GLN A 132 -2.43 2.25 11.21
CA GLN A 132 -2.12 0.84 10.95
C GLN A 132 -3.35 -0.07 10.92
N VAL A 133 -4.54 0.44 11.26
CA VAL A 133 -5.75 -0.39 11.36
C VAL A 133 -6.10 -0.97 9.99
N PRO A 134 -6.20 -2.30 9.86
CA PRO A 134 -6.65 -2.95 8.64
C PRO A 134 -8.17 -2.89 8.54
N TRP A 135 -8.69 -1.79 8.02
CA TRP A 135 -10.13 -1.54 7.86
C TRP A 135 -10.85 -2.68 7.13
N GLU A 136 -10.16 -3.35 6.22
CA GLU A 136 -10.65 -4.49 5.45
C GLU A 136 -11.17 -5.63 6.33
N ILE A 137 -10.52 -5.89 7.48
CA ILE A 137 -10.87 -7.00 8.38
C ILE A 137 -11.77 -6.59 9.55
N LEU A 138 -12.19 -5.33 9.66
CA LEU A 138 -13.15 -4.97 10.71
C LEU A 138 -14.43 -5.79 10.50
N ALA A 139 -14.96 -6.37 11.59
CA ALA A 139 -16.14 -7.21 11.58
C ALA A 139 -17.32 -6.52 12.29
N PRO A 140 -18.22 -5.83 11.57
CA PRO A 140 -19.46 -5.28 12.14
C PRO A 140 -20.39 -6.36 12.69
N ASP A 141 -20.29 -7.57 12.13
CA ASP A 141 -21.01 -8.78 12.51
C ASP A 141 -20.03 -9.97 12.49
N PRO A 142 -20.21 -11.03 13.30
CA PRO A 142 -19.30 -12.18 13.31
C PRO A 142 -18.99 -12.77 11.93
N ASP A 143 -19.99 -12.87 11.07
CA ASP A 143 -19.87 -13.53 9.76
C ASP A 143 -19.47 -12.55 8.65
N LEU A 144 -19.38 -11.26 8.96
CA LEU A 144 -19.13 -10.19 8.01
C LEU A 144 -17.79 -9.50 8.25
N ARG A 145 -17.10 -9.11 7.18
CA ARG A 145 -16.02 -8.13 7.21
C ARG A 145 -16.42 -6.89 6.41
N LEU A 146 -15.81 -5.74 6.68
CA LEU A 146 -16.01 -4.55 5.83
C LEU A 146 -15.62 -4.84 4.38
N LEU A 147 -14.59 -5.66 4.16
CA LEU A 147 -14.21 -6.13 2.83
C LEU A 147 -15.30 -6.96 2.14
N ASP A 148 -16.23 -7.59 2.87
CA ASP A 148 -17.35 -8.33 2.29
C ASP A 148 -18.43 -7.39 1.72
N ILE A 149 -18.54 -6.15 2.23
CA ILE A 149 -19.65 -5.24 1.91
C ILE A 149 -19.26 -3.93 1.24
N ALA A 150 -17.98 -3.57 1.24
CA ALA A 150 -17.52 -2.29 0.70
C ALA A 150 -16.13 -2.40 0.07
N ASP A 151 -15.84 -1.55 -0.89
CA ASP A 151 -14.44 -1.34 -1.30
C ASP A 151 -13.81 -0.27 -0.44
N LEU A 152 -12.53 -0.46 -0.11
CA LEU A 152 -11.82 0.38 0.84
C LEU A 152 -10.56 0.94 0.21
N SER A 153 -10.33 2.24 0.35
CA SER A 153 -9.06 2.86 0.01
C SER A 153 -8.69 3.93 1.03
N LEU A 154 -7.41 4.27 1.08
CA LEU A 154 -6.94 5.42 1.85
C LEU A 154 -7.01 6.70 1.01
N LEU A 155 -7.33 7.80 1.68
CA LEU A 155 -7.34 9.13 1.09
C LEU A 155 -5.93 9.69 1.05
N ALA A 156 -5.48 10.11 -0.13
CA ALA A 156 -4.31 10.94 -0.27
C ALA A 156 -4.51 12.29 0.46
N PRO A 157 -3.53 12.82 1.20
CA PRO A 157 -3.64 14.14 1.81
C PRO A 157 -3.85 15.22 0.76
N ALA A 158 -4.93 16.00 0.89
CA ALA A 158 -5.33 16.98 -0.13
C ALA A 158 -4.25 18.03 -0.43
N GLY A 159 -3.48 18.43 0.59
CA GLY A 159 -2.37 19.39 0.43
C GLY A 159 -1.24 18.88 -0.48
N ILE A 160 -1.06 17.56 -0.58
CA ILE A 160 -0.08 16.94 -1.49
C ILE A 160 -0.65 16.84 -2.89
N VAL A 161 -1.89 16.37 -3.01
CA VAL A 161 -2.54 16.17 -4.32
C VAL A 161 -2.72 17.49 -5.07
N GLN A 162 -2.96 18.58 -4.33
CA GLN A 162 -3.17 19.93 -4.85
C GLN A 162 -1.91 20.82 -4.75
N ALA A 163 -0.73 20.22 -4.47
CA ALA A 163 0.50 20.98 -4.32
C ALA A 163 0.87 21.74 -5.62
N PRO A 164 1.24 23.03 -5.54
CA PRO A 164 1.75 23.77 -6.70
C PRO A 164 2.99 23.09 -7.29
N GLY A 165 3.10 23.04 -8.61
CA GLY A 165 4.24 22.40 -9.31
C GLY A 165 4.12 20.88 -9.47
N ARG A 166 3.14 20.23 -8.81
CA ARG A 166 2.84 18.82 -9.05
C ARG A 166 2.34 18.62 -10.48
N THR A 167 2.98 17.71 -11.21
CA THR A 167 2.52 17.25 -12.53
C THR A 167 1.79 15.91 -12.37
N PRO A 168 0.43 15.88 -12.35
CA PRO A 168 -0.31 14.63 -12.20
C PRO A 168 -0.10 13.71 -13.40
N ARG A 169 0.18 12.44 -13.12
CA ARG A 169 0.28 11.37 -14.11
C ARG A 169 -0.99 10.53 -14.06
N ARG A 170 -1.48 10.09 -15.22
CA ARG A 170 -2.75 9.36 -15.35
C ARG A 170 -2.53 8.02 -16.01
N TRP A 171 -3.08 6.95 -15.44
CA TRP A 171 -3.02 5.62 -16.04
C TRP A 171 -3.62 5.60 -17.44
N ALA A 172 -4.73 6.32 -17.64
CA ALA A 172 -5.41 6.40 -18.93
C ALA A 172 -4.49 6.87 -20.08
N THR A 173 -3.55 7.77 -19.78
CA THR A 173 -2.56 8.27 -20.77
C THR A 173 -1.28 7.45 -20.77
N ASP A 174 -0.85 7.00 -19.59
CA ASP A 174 0.51 6.48 -19.41
C ASP A 174 0.60 4.96 -19.51
N ARG A 175 -0.52 4.22 -19.54
CA ARG A 175 -0.54 2.73 -19.50
C ARG A 175 0.31 2.01 -20.56
N GLY A 176 0.63 2.68 -21.66
CA GLY A 176 1.51 2.15 -22.70
C GLY A 176 3.01 2.25 -22.39
N LEU A 177 3.40 3.08 -21.43
CA LEU A 177 4.80 3.32 -21.07
C LEU A 177 5.42 2.14 -20.29
N PRO A 178 6.76 2.07 -20.21
CA PRO A 178 7.46 1.01 -19.48
C PRO A 178 7.07 0.86 -18.01
N VAL A 179 7.27 -0.35 -17.47
CA VAL A 179 7.14 -0.69 -16.04
C VAL A 179 8.53 -0.72 -15.44
N VAL A 180 8.80 0.17 -14.48
CA VAL A 180 10.05 0.19 -13.72
C VAL A 180 9.92 -0.77 -12.55
N ALA A 181 10.79 -1.78 -12.51
CA ALA A 181 10.80 -2.83 -11.50
C ALA A 181 12.14 -2.84 -10.76
N ILE A 182 12.06 -2.66 -9.44
CA ILE A 182 13.19 -2.79 -8.52
C ILE A 182 12.85 -3.94 -7.58
N LEU A 183 13.41 -5.11 -7.86
CA LEU A 183 13.04 -6.36 -7.17
C LEU A 183 14.20 -6.91 -6.35
N ASP A 184 14.11 -6.77 -5.03
CA ASP A 184 15.11 -7.22 -4.05
C ASP A 184 16.53 -6.73 -4.42
N PRO A 185 16.79 -5.41 -4.57
CA PRO A 185 18.11 -4.91 -4.95
C PRO A 185 19.15 -5.27 -3.88
N ARG A 186 20.42 -5.44 -4.28
CA ARG A 186 21.50 -5.63 -3.32
C ARG A 186 21.87 -4.30 -2.67
N VAL A 187 21.66 -4.22 -1.36
CA VAL A 187 22.10 -3.09 -0.53
C VAL A 187 23.61 -3.22 -0.24
N PRO A 188 24.46 -2.26 -0.67
CA PRO A 188 25.90 -2.33 -0.44
C PRO A 188 26.27 -2.43 1.04
N GLY A 189 27.24 -3.30 1.38
CA GLY A 189 27.69 -3.49 2.76
C GLY A 189 26.80 -4.41 3.62
N PHE A 190 25.78 -5.03 3.02
CA PHE A 190 24.88 -5.99 3.66
C PHE A 190 24.94 -7.35 2.95
N ARG A 191 25.00 -8.41 3.75
CA ARG A 191 24.98 -9.79 3.25
C ARG A 191 23.53 -10.22 3.00
N ALA A 192 23.34 -11.24 2.16
CA ALA A 192 22.01 -11.76 1.84
C ALA A 192 21.23 -12.28 3.05
N ASP A 193 21.90 -12.62 4.14
CA ASP A 193 21.36 -13.15 5.40
C ASP A 193 21.35 -12.12 6.55
N SER A 194 21.66 -10.85 6.27
CA SER A 194 21.67 -9.75 7.25
C SER A 194 20.35 -8.96 7.27
N ALA A 195 20.27 -7.93 8.12
CA ALA A 195 19.09 -7.09 8.30
C ALA A 195 18.55 -6.49 6.98
N LEU A 196 19.42 -6.00 6.09
CA LEU A 196 19.06 -5.53 4.75
C LEU A 196 19.45 -6.57 3.67
N GLY A 197 19.28 -7.85 4.00
CA GLY A 197 19.56 -8.98 3.12
C GLY A 197 18.45 -9.25 2.10
N SER A 198 18.42 -10.45 1.54
CA SER A 198 17.41 -10.82 0.53
C SER A 198 16.01 -10.89 1.14
N VAL A 199 15.02 -10.22 0.54
CA VAL A 199 13.61 -10.39 0.93
C VAL A 199 12.92 -11.52 0.16
N LEU A 200 13.32 -11.77 -1.09
CA LEU A 200 12.76 -12.83 -1.95
C LEU A 200 13.59 -14.12 -1.94
N GLY A 201 14.77 -14.09 -1.32
CA GLY A 201 15.70 -15.21 -1.35
C GLY A 201 16.28 -15.43 -2.75
N ARG A 202 16.67 -16.68 -3.04
CA ARG A 202 17.30 -17.03 -4.31
C ARG A 202 16.22 -17.44 -5.33
N MET A 203 16.08 -16.65 -6.38
CA MET A 203 15.16 -16.92 -7.50
C MET A 203 15.86 -17.80 -8.54
N THR A 204 15.76 -19.13 -8.42
CA THR A 204 16.38 -20.09 -9.37
C THR A 204 15.41 -21.09 -9.99
N THR A 205 14.14 -21.05 -9.60
CA THR A 205 13.11 -21.94 -10.11
C THR A 205 11.90 -21.12 -10.54
N PRO A 206 11.08 -21.60 -11.49
CA PRO A 206 9.88 -20.90 -11.88
C PRO A 206 8.93 -20.71 -10.69
N THR A 207 8.61 -19.46 -10.40
CA THR A 207 7.60 -19.04 -9.42
C THR A 207 6.52 -18.19 -10.09
N PRO A 208 5.34 -18.01 -9.47
CA PRO A 208 4.30 -17.12 -9.99
C PRO A 208 4.81 -15.70 -10.28
N LEU A 209 5.74 -15.20 -9.48
CA LEU A 209 6.36 -13.90 -9.69
C LEU A 209 7.25 -13.88 -10.94
N THR A 210 8.13 -14.87 -11.12
CA THR A 210 8.98 -14.95 -12.33
C THR A 210 8.17 -15.13 -13.61
N ALA A 211 7.06 -15.89 -13.55
CA ALA A 211 6.15 -16.03 -14.67
C ALA A 211 5.53 -14.69 -15.07
N ARG A 212 5.07 -13.90 -14.09
CA ARG A 212 4.56 -12.56 -14.32
C ARG A 212 5.61 -11.61 -14.91
N MET A 213 6.85 -11.66 -14.42
CA MET A 213 7.93 -10.85 -14.99
C MET A 213 8.27 -11.27 -16.43
N THR A 214 8.16 -12.56 -16.74
CA THR A 214 8.34 -13.08 -18.12
C THR A 214 7.30 -12.50 -19.09
N GLU A 215 6.06 -12.30 -18.65
CA GLU A 215 5.03 -11.63 -19.46
C GLU A 215 5.43 -10.19 -19.81
N HIS A 216 5.94 -9.43 -18.83
CA HIS A 216 6.42 -8.06 -19.06
C HIS A 216 7.65 -8.00 -19.97
N LEU A 217 8.56 -8.97 -19.84
CA LEU A 217 9.74 -9.10 -20.71
C LEU A 217 9.33 -9.34 -22.16
N ARG A 218 8.42 -10.29 -22.41
CA ARG A 218 7.89 -10.55 -23.76
C ARG A 218 7.18 -9.34 -24.37
N GLY A 219 6.57 -8.51 -23.53
CA GLY A 219 5.95 -7.25 -23.95
C GLY A 219 6.93 -6.10 -24.19
N GLY A 220 8.23 -6.26 -23.90
CA GLY A 220 9.24 -5.21 -24.08
C GLY A 220 9.08 -3.98 -23.15
N ARG A 221 8.15 -4.03 -22.19
CA ARG A 221 7.81 -2.91 -21.31
C ARG A 221 8.64 -2.86 -20.03
N LEU A 222 9.37 -3.91 -19.68
CA LEU A 222 10.05 -3.98 -18.38
C LEU A 222 11.36 -3.16 -18.36
N ARG A 223 11.62 -2.47 -17.24
CA ARG A 223 12.89 -1.83 -16.92
C ARG A 223 13.35 -2.30 -15.53
N PRO A 224 14.61 -2.74 -15.34
CA PRO A 224 15.69 -2.80 -16.33
C PRO A 224 15.41 -3.80 -17.46
N ALA A 225 15.98 -3.54 -18.63
CA ALA A 225 15.95 -4.51 -19.72
C ALA A 225 16.90 -5.66 -19.38
N VAL A 226 16.39 -6.88 -19.45
CA VAL A 226 17.15 -8.11 -19.21
C VAL A 226 16.69 -9.19 -20.18
N ASP A 227 17.53 -10.18 -20.42
CA ASP A 227 17.19 -11.31 -21.29
C ASP A 227 16.36 -12.36 -20.55
N GLU A 228 16.68 -12.61 -19.27
CA GLU A 228 16.03 -13.61 -18.43
C GLU A 228 15.36 -12.98 -17.20
N PRO A 229 14.18 -13.47 -16.76
CA PRO A 229 13.44 -12.91 -15.61
C PRO A 229 14.22 -12.99 -14.29
N TYR A 230 15.15 -13.94 -14.17
CA TYR A 230 15.96 -14.10 -12.95
C TYR A 230 16.98 -12.96 -12.76
N ASP A 231 17.38 -12.28 -13.85
CA ASP A 231 18.36 -11.19 -13.82
C ASP A 231 17.78 -9.86 -13.31
N LEU A 232 16.49 -9.83 -13.03
CA LEU A 232 15.81 -8.71 -12.36
C LEU A 232 16.13 -8.63 -10.88
N PHE A 233 16.44 -9.77 -10.25
CA PHE A 233 16.56 -9.87 -8.80
C PHE A 233 18.00 -9.68 -8.35
N ARG A 234 18.19 -9.13 -7.14
CA ARG A 234 19.53 -9.02 -6.51
C ARG A 234 20.55 -8.26 -7.35
N ARG A 235 20.09 -7.29 -8.15
CA ARG A 235 20.94 -6.40 -8.95
C ARG A 235 21.71 -5.41 -8.07
N THR A 236 22.88 -5.00 -8.55
CA THR A 236 23.80 -4.05 -7.87
C THR A 236 23.87 -2.68 -8.53
N ASP A 237 23.12 -2.48 -9.62
CA ASP A 237 23.14 -1.28 -10.45
C ASP A 237 21.84 -0.46 -10.40
N LEU A 238 20.87 -0.90 -9.59
CA LEU A 238 19.61 -0.19 -9.38
C LEU A 238 19.77 0.86 -8.27
N ASP A 239 20.55 1.90 -8.54
CA ASP A 239 20.75 3.05 -7.64
C ASP A 239 19.79 4.23 -7.96
N ARG A 240 19.89 5.32 -7.21
CA ARG A 240 19.04 6.51 -7.39
C ARG A 240 19.27 7.24 -8.72
N THR A 241 20.48 7.12 -9.28
CA THR A 241 20.85 7.71 -10.57
C THR A 241 20.19 6.94 -11.70
N TRP A 242 20.28 5.60 -11.66
CA TRP A 242 19.56 4.72 -12.57
C TRP A 242 18.05 4.97 -12.50
N LEU A 243 17.49 5.06 -11.30
CA LEU A 243 16.06 5.34 -11.11
C LEU A 243 15.68 6.69 -11.72
N SER A 244 16.46 7.74 -11.47
CA SER A 244 16.22 9.08 -12.05
C SER A 244 16.24 9.06 -13.57
N THR A 245 17.26 8.45 -14.18
CA THR A 245 17.38 8.36 -15.64
C THR A 245 16.20 7.58 -16.24
N THR A 246 15.89 6.41 -15.67
CA THR A 246 14.82 5.54 -16.16
C THR A 246 13.44 6.21 -16.05
N LEU A 247 13.15 6.91 -14.95
CA LEU A 247 11.87 7.61 -14.78
C LEU A 247 11.72 8.79 -15.73
N ARG A 248 12.81 9.52 -16.01
CA ARG A 248 12.82 10.65 -16.95
C ARG A 248 12.62 10.22 -18.42
N GLU A 249 12.99 8.99 -18.77
CA GLU A 249 12.63 8.39 -20.07
C GLU A 249 11.13 8.07 -20.19
N GLY A 250 10.43 7.99 -19.05
CA GLY A 250 8.99 7.76 -18.95
C GLY A 250 8.65 6.36 -18.46
N ALA A 251 7.69 6.29 -17.54
CA ALA A 251 7.18 5.05 -16.99
C ALA A 251 5.66 5.13 -16.76
N SER A 252 4.99 4.00 -16.93
CA SER A 252 3.58 3.83 -16.58
C SER A 252 3.42 3.51 -15.10
N ARG A 253 4.36 2.72 -14.56
CA ARG A 253 4.32 2.15 -13.22
C ARG A 253 5.71 1.97 -12.61
N LEU A 254 5.76 2.00 -11.28
CA LEU A 254 6.93 1.63 -10.49
C LEU A 254 6.54 0.52 -9.50
N VAL A 255 7.22 -0.62 -9.55
CA VAL A 255 7.10 -1.70 -8.57
C VAL A 255 8.41 -1.83 -7.81
N TYR A 256 8.37 -1.57 -6.52
CA TYR A 256 9.49 -1.74 -5.61
C TYR A 256 9.21 -2.89 -4.65
N VAL A 257 10.11 -3.86 -4.59
CA VAL A 257 10.14 -4.93 -3.59
C VAL A 257 11.50 -4.89 -2.93
N GLY A 258 11.55 -4.66 -1.61
CA GLY A 258 12.83 -4.52 -0.93
C GLY A 258 12.68 -4.05 0.51
N HIS A 259 13.66 -3.30 0.97
CA HIS A 259 13.68 -2.76 2.33
C HIS A 259 13.24 -1.31 2.37
N VAL A 260 12.47 -0.98 3.40
CA VAL A 260 12.21 0.39 3.83
C VAL A 260 12.61 0.48 5.29
N THR A 261 13.35 1.53 5.64
CA THR A 261 13.52 1.94 7.02
C THR A 261 12.51 3.04 7.30
N SER A 262 11.48 2.73 8.08
CA SER A 262 10.44 3.68 8.43
C SER A 262 10.94 4.68 9.48
N ALA A 263 10.48 5.92 9.38
CA ALA A 263 10.71 6.92 10.41
C ALA A 263 10.16 6.43 11.76
N ARG A 264 10.84 6.77 12.86
CA ARG A 264 10.38 6.38 14.20
C ARG A 264 9.08 7.11 14.56
N PRO A 265 7.98 6.39 14.86
CA PRO A 265 6.74 7.02 15.31
C PRO A 265 7.00 7.93 16.51
N GLY A 266 6.60 9.20 16.42
CA GLY A 266 6.83 10.22 17.46
C GLY A 266 8.05 11.13 17.24
N SER A 267 8.91 10.88 16.24
CA SER A 267 9.96 11.84 15.86
C SER A 267 9.39 13.12 15.24
N GLY A 268 8.17 13.04 14.67
CA GLY A 268 7.57 14.10 13.85
C GLY A 268 8.17 14.22 12.46
N GLN A 269 9.14 13.38 12.09
CA GLN A 269 9.96 13.50 10.88
C GLN A 269 9.68 12.35 9.90
N SER A 270 8.48 12.29 9.34
CA SER A 270 8.11 11.21 8.41
C SER A 270 8.91 11.25 7.10
N GLU A 271 9.45 12.40 6.71
CA GLU A 271 10.29 12.61 5.54
C GLU A 271 11.65 11.88 5.61
N THR A 272 12.00 11.35 6.78
CA THR A 272 13.19 10.51 6.99
C THR A 272 12.97 9.04 6.63
N ALA A 273 11.77 8.65 6.17
CA ALA A 273 11.54 7.30 5.66
C ALA A 273 12.45 7.00 4.46
N GLU A 274 13.09 5.82 4.46
CA GLU A 274 14.22 5.50 3.61
C GLU A 274 13.95 4.27 2.73
N LEU A 275 14.12 4.44 1.41
CA LEU A 275 14.10 3.37 0.41
C LEU A 275 15.53 2.87 0.14
N HIS A 276 15.76 1.56 0.31
CA HIS A 276 17.09 0.99 0.13
C HIS A 276 17.32 0.49 -1.30
N LEU A 277 18.09 1.28 -2.05
CA LEU A 277 18.55 0.98 -3.41
C LEU A 277 20.00 0.46 -3.40
N ALA A 278 20.58 0.25 -4.59
CA ALA A 278 22.00 -0.11 -4.72
C ALA A 278 22.99 1.07 -4.54
N CYS A 279 22.52 2.21 -4.00
CA CYS A 279 23.33 3.41 -3.77
C CYS A 279 24.53 3.15 -2.85
N THR A 280 25.69 3.69 -3.16
CA THR A 280 26.86 3.66 -2.26
C THR A 280 26.82 4.81 -1.24
N ALA A 281 27.69 4.78 -0.23
CA ALA A 281 27.76 5.82 0.81
C ALA A 281 28.15 7.21 0.27
N GLU A 282 28.88 7.24 -0.85
CA GLU A 282 29.38 8.45 -1.52
C GLU A 282 28.28 9.15 -2.32
N THR A 283 27.14 8.50 -2.53
CA THR A 283 26.02 9.08 -3.28
C THR A 283 25.48 10.32 -2.54
N VAL A 284 25.20 11.41 -3.28
CA VAL A 284 24.60 12.62 -2.72
C VAL A 284 23.15 12.34 -2.31
N GLY A 285 22.78 12.76 -1.10
CA GLY A 285 21.43 12.63 -0.57
C GLY A 285 21.30 13.10 0.87
N PHE A 286 20.06 13.27 1.33
CA PHE A 286 19.75 13.76 2.67
C PHE A 286 19.89 12.70 3.78
N ALA A 287 19.66 11.42 3.47
CA ALA A 287 19.79 10.35 4.45
C ALA A 287 21.25 10.13 4.86
N ASP A 288 21.51 9.79 6.12
CA ASP A 288 22.85 9.45 6.58
C ASP A 288 23.35 8.11 5.99
N PRO A 289 24.65 7.95 5.68
CA PRO A 289 25.19 6.67 5.27
C PRO A 289 25.08 5.61 6.36
N GLN A 290 24.74 4.39 5.95
CA GLN A 290 24.74 3.19 6.76
C GLN A 290 25.76 2.22 6.17
N ARG A 291 26.90 2.06 6.85
CA ARG A 291 28.05 1.30 6.32
C ARG A 291 28.52 1.89 4.98
N THR A 292 28.45 1.12 3.89
CA THR A 292 28.87 1.53 2.54
C THR A 292 27.68 1.88 1.64
N HIS A 293 26.52 2.17 2.22
CA HIS A 293 25.27 2.46 1.51
C HIS A 293 24.64 3.77 2.00
N ARG A 294 24.02 4.54 1.10
CA ARG A 294 23.15 5.67 1.46
C ARG A 294 21.74 5.47 0.89
N PRO A 295 20.71 5.32 1.74
CA PRO A 295 19.34 5.13 1.27
C PRO A 295 18.76 6.39 0.59
N LEU A 296 17.74 6.19 -0.24
CA LEU A 296 16.96 7.26 -0.86
C LEU A 296 15.77 7.60 0.06
N SER A 297 15.82 8.75 0.71
CA SER A 297 14.77 9.19 1.64
C SER A 297 13.56 9.79 0.93
N ALA A 298 12.42 9.85 1.61
CA ALA A 298 11.28 10.65 1.18
C ALA A 298 11.67 12.13 1.01
N LYS A 299 12.55 12.65 1.87
CA LYS A 299 13.12 13.99 1.73
C LYS A 299 13.89 14.19 0.43
N ASP A 300 14.67 13.19 -0.02
CA ASP A 300 15.31 13.23 -1.34
C ASP A 300 14.26 13.36 -2.44
N LEU A 301 13.22 12.53 -2.42
CA LEU A 301 12.16 12.53 -3.43
C LEU A 301 11.33 13.83 -3.44
N LEU A 302 11.15 14.47 -2.29
CA LEU A 302 10.41 15.72 -2.16
C LEU A 302 11.26 16.94 -2.57
N LEU A 303 12.51 17.01 -2.09
CA LEU A 303 13.36 18.20 -2.21
C LEU A 303 14.42 18.11 -3.31
N GLY A 304 14.62 16.93 -3.91
CA GLY A 304 15.65 16.71 -4.90
C GLY A 304 17.05 16.93 -4.32
N THR A 305 17.77 17.91 -4.87
CA THR A 305 19.11 18.29 -4.38
C THR A 305 19.15 19.66 -3.70
N HIS A 306 17.99 20.21 -3.31
CA HIS A 306 17.93 21.46 -2.55
C HIS A 306 18.87 21.42 -1.34
N THR A 307 19.65 22.48 -1.14
CA THR A 307 20.68 22.61 -0.09
C THR A 307 21.87 21.62 -0.16
N LEU A 308 21.83 20.64 -1.07
CA LEU A 308 22.91 19.66 -1.27
C LEU A 308 23.85 20.07 -2.42
N THR A 309 23.35 20.80 -3.43
CA THR A 309 24.13 21.25 -4.59
C THR A 309 23.98 22.75 -4.82
N ALA A 310 24.95 23.37 -5.50
CA ALA A 310 24.94 24.80 -5.84
C ALA A 310 23.79 25.15 -6.80
N ASP A 311 23.55 24.29 -7.78
CA ASP A 311 22.42 24.35 -8.71
C ASP A 311 21.44 23.22 -8.34
N PRO A 312 20.44 23.48 -7.47
CA PRO A 312 19.53 22.44 -7.01
C PRO A 312 18.49 22.10 -8.08
N VAL A 313 18.16 20.81 -8.18
CA VAL A 313 17.06 20.30 -9.01
C VAL A 313 15.95 19.81 -8.08
N ALA A 314 14.70 20.10 -8.42
CA ALA A 314 13.56 19.67 -7.62
C ALA A 314 13.37 18.15 -7.67
N GLY A 315 12.81 17.58 -6.60
CA GLY A 315 12.65 16.12 -6.49
C GLY A 315 11.76 15.51 -7.57
N HIS A 316 10.66 16.20 -7.92
CA HIS A 316 9.75 15.74 -8.98
C HIS A 316 10.37 15.82 -10.39
N ASP A 317 11.39 16.66 -10.60
CA ASP A 317 12.15 16.72 -11.86
C ASP A 317 13.23 15.63 -11.92
N LEU A 318 13.88 15.33 -10.80
CA LEU A 318 14.86 14.24 -10.70
C LEU A 318 14.20 12.87 -10.80
N TRP A 319 13.06 12.68 -10.13
CA TRP A 319 12.31 11.43 -10.09
C TRP A 319 10.84 11.69 -10.43
N PRO A 320 10.49 11.85 -11.72
CA PRO A 320 9.11 12.02 -12.14
C PRO A 320 8.34 10.70 -11.93
N ILE A 321 7.61 10.62 -10.82
CA ILE A 321 6.97 9.39 -10.36
C ILE A 321 5.83 9.02 -11.33
N PRO A 322 5.73 7.74 -11.74
CA PRO A 322 4.72 7.32 -12.70
C PRO A 322 3.31 7.30 -12.09
N SER A 323 2.31 7.09 -12.95
CA SER A 323 0.90 7.11 -12.53
C SER A 323 0.56 6.15 -11.38
N ARG A 324 1.21 4.99 -11.32
CA ARG A 324 0.97 3.97 -10.28
C ARG A 324 2.25 3.48 -9.65
N VAL A 325 2.26 3.36 -8.33
CA VAL A 325 3.41 2.89 -7.57
C VAL A 325 3.00 1.78 -6.59
N ALA A 326 3.72 0.67 -6.60
CA ALA A 326 3.63 -0.36 -5.56
C ALA A 326 4.92 -0.37 -4.74
N LEU A 327 4.84 0.02 -3.47
CA LEU A 327 5.91 -0.07 -2.49
C LEU A 327 5.69 -1.30 -1.61
N ILE A 328 6.28 -2.43 -1.98
CA ILE A 328 6.15 -3.70 -1.27
C ILE A 328 7.39 -3.90 -0.40
N ALA A 329 7.37 -3.22 0.75
CA ALA A 329 8.47 -3.21 1.69
C ALA A 329 7.96 -2.86 3.09
N CYS A 330 8.56 -3.44 4.13
CA CYS A 330 8.12 -3.32 5.51
C CYS A 330 7.76 -1.88 5.91
N GLU A 331 6.49 -1.67 6.29
CA GLU A 331 5.97 -0.40 6.77
C GLU A 331 6.23 0.82 5.83
N SER A 332 6.29 0.55 4.52
CA SER A 332 6.40 1.56 3.45
C SER A 332 5.25 2.58 3.40
N GLY A 333 4.09 2.27 3.99
CA GLY A 333 2.93 3.15 4.12
C GLY A 333 2.81 3.84 5.48
N GLY A 334 3.90 3.89 6.26
CA GLY A 334 3.92 4.41 7.62
C GLY A 334 3.68 5.91 7.75
N ASP A 335 3.66 6.67 6.66
CA ASP A 335 3.48 8.14 6.63
C ASP A 335 2.32 8.64 7.48
N LEU A 336 1.20 7.92 7.44
CA LEU A 336 -0.02 8.32 8.13
C LEU A 336 0.08 8.18 9.65
N ARG A 337 1.15 7.58 10.20
CA ARG A 337 1.44 7.51 11.64
C ARG A 337 1.97 8.83 12.20
N PHE A 338 2.09 9.86 11.36
CA PHE A 338 2.60 11.18 11.70
C PHE A 338 1.57 12.27 11.41
N THR A 339 1.58 13.33 12.20
CA THR A 339 0.75 14.51 11.96
C THR A 339 1.11 15.17 10.62
N GLU A 340 2.40 15.30 10.36
CA GLU A 340 2.94 15.66 9.04
C GLU A 340 3.26 14.38 8.29
N ALA A 341 2.37 13.97 7.38
CA ALA A 341 2.52 12.76 6.57
C ALA A 341 3.27 13.08 5.26
N LEU A 342 4.59 13.31 5.36
CA LEU A 342 5.52 13.62 4.28
C LEU A 342 6.51 12.47 4.01
N GLY A 343 6.11 11.23 4.29
CA GLY A 343 6.94 10.05 4.03
C GLY A 343 6.91 9.57 2.57
N LEU A 344 7.13 8.28 2.35
CA LEU A 344 7.33 7.73 1.01
C LEU A 344 6.06 7.79 0.16
N VAL A 345 4.90 7.46 0.72
CA VAL A 345 3.62 7.52 -0.02
C VAL A 345 3.33 8.97 -0.45
N ALA A 346 3.53 9.91 0.47
CA ALA A 346 3.41 11.33 0.19
C ALA A 346 4.36 11.79 -0.92
N ALA A 347 5.62 11.36 -0.88
CA ALA A 347 6.60 11.66 -1.90
C ALA A 347 6.21 11.09 -3.28
N MET A 348 5.69 9.86 -3.34
CA MET A 348 5.21 9.26 -4.59
C MET A 348 4.02 10.02 -5.18
N LEU A 349 3.04 10.39 -4.33
CA LEU A 349 1.88 11.18 -4.75
C LEU A 349 2.29 12.58 -5.23
N HIS A 350 3.20 13.24 -4.50
CA HIS A 350 3.74 14.54 -4.87
C HIS A 350 4.48 14.48 -6.22
N GLY A 351 5.26 13.43 -6.45
CA GLY A 351 6.02 13.24 -7.67
C GLY A 351 5.18 12.91 -8.92
N GLY A 352 3.88 12.65 -8.76
CA GLY A 352 2.95 12.54 -9.89
C GLY A 352 1.97 11.38 -9.81
N ALA A 353 2.16 10.41 -8.91
CA ALA A 353 1.29 9.24 -8.82
C ALA A 353 -0.16 9.62 -8.54
N GLU A 354 -1.09 8.92 -9.18
CA GLU A 354 -2.52 8.94 -8.84
C GLU A 354 -2.92 7.78 -7.91
N LEU A 355 -2.08 6.73 -7.87
CA LEU A 355 -2.28 5.56 -7.03
C LEU A 355 -0.96 5.09 -6.43
N VAL A 356 -0.97 4.84 -5.11
CA VAL A 356 0.15 4.20 -4.40
C VAL A 356 -0.40 3.03 -3.59
N THR A 357 0.16 1.83 -3.74
CA THR A 357 -0.07 0.71 -2.82
C THR A 357 1.16 0.54 -1.94
N ALA A 358 0.98 0.49 -0.63
CA ALA A 358 2.05 0.35 0.35
C ALA A 358 1.62 -0.55 1.52
N THR A 359 2.55 -0.92 2.39
CA THR A 359 2.27 -1.81 3.53
C THR A 359 2.18 -1.06 4.85
N ARG A 360 1.22 -1.42 5.70
CA ARG A 360 0.97 -0.84 7.02
C ARG A 360 1.92 -1.31 8.14
N TRP A 361 2.55 -2.47 7.95
CA TRP A 361 3.45 -3.09 8.94
C TRP A 361 4.51 -3.96 8.25
N PRO A 362 5.52 -4.45 9.00
CA PRO A 362 6.54 -5.36 8.47
C PRO A 362 5.96 -6.69 7.96
N LEU A 363 6.33 -7.08 6.75
CA LEU A 363 5.84 -8.32 6.13
C LEU A 363 6.75 -9.51 6.43
N PRO A 364 6.21 -10.67 6.84
CA PRO A 364 6.95 -11.92 6.83
C PRO A 364 7.44 -12.26 5.42
N THR A 365 8.71 -12.66 5.29
CA THR A 365 9.22 -13.24 4.03
C THR A 365 8.70 -14.65 3.84
N ASP A 366 8.68 -15.14 2.60
CA ASP A 366 8.31 -16.54 2.30
C ASP A 366 9.16 -17.53 3.12
N LEU A 367 10.45 -17.24 3.27
CA LEU A 367 11.36 -18.05 4.09
C LEU A 367 10.94 -18.08 5.57
N ALA A 368 10.48 -16.96 6.13
CA ALA A 368 10.01 -16.90 7.50
C ALA A 368 8.73 -17.72 7.68
N VAL A 369 7.78 -17.60 6.75
CA VAL A 369 6.54 -18.40 6.75
C VAL A 369 6.85 -19.89 6.66
N GLN A 370 7.79 -20.29 5.79
CA GLN A 370 8.20 -21.68 5.64
C GLN A 370 8.87 -22.24 6.89
N ARG A 371 9.79 -21.49 7.51
CA ARG A 371 10.56 -21.94 8.67
C ARG A 371 9.76 -21.94 9.97
N LEU A 372 8.99 -20.88 10.21
CA LEU A 372 8.33 -20.66 11.49
C LEU A 372 6.91 -21.25 11.52
N ALA A 373 6.27 -21.35 10.36
CA ALA A 373 4.88 -21.77 10.25
C ALA A 373 4.71 -23.09 9.46
N GLY A 374 5.81 -23.68 8.95
CA GLY A 374 5.81 -25.00 8.31
C GLY A 374 5.11 -25.08 6.95
N SER A 375 4.70 -23.94 6.36
CA SER A 375 4.10 -23.92 5.02
C SER A 375 5.16 -24.13 3.93
N THR A 376 4.74 -24.62 2.76
CA THR A 376 5.57 -24.69 1.55
C THR A 376 5.22 -23.59 0.54
N ALA A 377 4.24 -22.75 0.85
CA ALA A 377 3.77 -21.68 -0.01
C ALA A 377 4.76 -20.51 -0.08
N THR A 378 4.50 -19.62 -1.04
CA THR A 378 5.22 -18.36 -1.25
C THR A 378 4.22 -17.19 -1.25
N PRO A 379 3.61 -16.86 -0.11
CA PRO A 379 2.56 -15.84 -0.04
C PRO A 379 3.05 -14.43 -0.41
N LEU A 380 4.28 -14.05 -0.09
CA LEU A 380 4.84 -12.74 -0.45
C LEU A 380 4.98 -12.62 -1.98
N GLN A 381 5.58 -13.62 -2.63
CA GLN A 381 5.67 -13.64 -4.10
C GLN A 381 4.31 -13.65 -4.77
N SER A 382 3.35 -14.37 -4.18
CA SER A 382 1.96 -14.38 -4.67
C SER A 382 1.35 -12.98 -4.55
N ALA A 383 1.49 -12.31 -3.40
CA ALA A 383 0.99 -10.96 -3.20
C ALA A 383 1.62 -9.95 -4.19
N ILE A 384 2.93 -10.03 -4.42
CA ILE A 384 3.62 -9.17 -5.41
C ILE A 384 3.04 -9.36 -6.81
N ARG A 385 2.82 -10.62 -7.21
CA ARG A 385 2.20 -10.95 -8.50
C ARG A 385 0.80 -10.35 -8.63
N GLU A 386 -0.04 -10.53 -7.61
CA GLU A 386 -1.44 -10.08 -7.61
C GLU A 386 -1.54 -8.55 -7.64
N LEU A 387 -0.69 -7.87 -6.87
CA LEU A 387 -0.60 -6.41 -6.88
C LEU A 387 -0.10 -5.89 -8.23
N ASP A 388 0.90 -6.53 -8.83
CA ASP A 388 1.35 -6.13 -10.18
C ASP A 388 0.28 -6.35 -11.25
N VAL A 389 -0.51 -7.43 -11.16
CA VAL A 389 -1.67 -7.68 -12.03
C VAL A 389 -2.73 -6.60 -11.82
N ALA A 390 -3.09 -6.32 -10.56
CA ALA A 390 -4.06 -5.27 -10.23
C ALA A 390 -3.62 -3.92 -10.79
N HIS A 391 -2.35 -3.55 -10.60
CA HIS A 391 -1.78 -2.29 -11.08
C HIS A 391 -1.72 -2.18 -12.60
N ASP A 392 -1.83 -3.28 -13.36
CA ASP A 392 -1.88 -3.27 -14.83
C ASP A 392 -3.32 -3.21 -15.38
N HIS A 393 -4.33 -3.21 -14.50
CA HIS A 393 -5.74 -3.22 -14.86
C HIS A 393 -6.39 -1.83 -14.74
N ASP A 394 -7.41 -1.51 -15.54
CA ASP A 394 -8.02 -0.17 -15.51
C ASP A 394 -8.63 0.20 -14.14
N ASP A 395 -9.24 -0.77 -13.45
CA ASP A 395 -9.66 -0.66 -12.03
C ASP A 395 -8.77 -1.52 -11.11
N PRO A 396 -7.63 -0.97 -10.62
CA PRO A 396 -6.68 -1.71 -9.79
C PRO A 396 -7.23 -2.00 -8.40
N LEU A 397 -8.08 -1.12 -7.87
CA LEU A 397 -8.63 -1.27 -6.53
C LEU A 397 -9.58 -2.46 -6.48
N ALA A 398 -10.48 -2.58 -7.47
CA ALA A 398 -11.41 -3.69 -7.54
C ALA A 398 -10.69 -5.05 -7.62
N LEU A 399 -9.62 -5.16 -8.41
CA LEU A 399 -8.84 -6.40 -8.53
C LEU A 399 -8.11 -6.74 -7.23
N GLN A 400 -7.45 -5.78 -6.60
CA GLN A 400 -6.77 -6.00 -5.33
C GLN A 400 -7.75 -6.47 -4.25
N LEU A 401 -8.91 -5.82 -4.12
CA LEU A 401 -9.91 -6.18 -3.12
C LEU A 401 -10.58 -7.52 -3.42
N ALA A 402 -10.77 -7.87 -4.70
CA ALA A 402 -11.22 -9.20 -5.09
C ALA A 402 -10.22 -10.29 -4.66
N TRP A 403 -8.93 -10.05 -4.86
CA TRP A 403 -7.88 -10.95 -4.38
C TRP A 403 -7.87 -11.04 -2.84
N GLN A 404 -7.95 -9.91 -2.13
CA GLN A 404 -8.00 -9.90 -0.65
C GLN A 404 -9.24 -10.66 -0.12
N ARG A 405 -10.40 -10.54 -0.77
CA ARG A 405 -11.60 -11.35 -0.43
C ARG A 405 -11.32 -12.84 -0.62
N GLY A 406 -10.70 -13.22 -1.74
CA GLY A 406 -10.30 -14.62 -1.96
C GLY A 406 -9.32 -15.13 -0.89
N GLN A 407 -8.42 -14.29 -0.38
CA GLN A 407 -7.56 -14.67 0.75
C GLN A 407 -8.35 -14.81 2.07
N LEU A 408 -9.30 -13.91 2.34
CA LEU A 408 -10.18 -14.01 3.50
C LEU A 408 -11.04 -15.29 3.47
N ASP A 409 -11.59 -15.65 2.31
CA ASP A 409 -12.36 -16.87 2.13
C ASP A 409 -11.48 -18.12 2.36
N ALA A 410 -10.26 -18.12 1.78
CA ALA A 410 -9.30 -19.19 1.99
C ALA A 410 -8.87 -19.31 3.46
N TRP A 411 -8.66 -18.18 4.15
CA TRP A 411 -8.35 -18.12 5.57
C TRP A 411 -9.46 -18.71 6.42
N ARG A 412 -10.71 -18.29 6.19
CA ARG A 412 -11.89 -18.81 6.88
C ARG A 412 -12.08 -20.32 6.65
N ALA A 413 -11.83 -20.79 5.44
CA ALA A 413 -12.01 -22.19 5.07
C ALA A 413 -10.92 -23.13 5.63
N THR A 414 -9.67 -22.66 5.69
CA THR A 414 -8.52 -23.54 5.97
C THR A 414 -7.81 -23.25 7.28
N GLY A 415 -7.90 -22.01 7.79
CA GLY A 415 -7.06 -21.54 8.89
C GLY A 415 -5.56 -21.58 8.62
N ALA A 416 -5.15 -21.75 7.35
CA ALA A 416 -3.74 -21.86 6.99
C ALA A 416 -3.05 -20.50 7.13
N VAL A 417 -1.96 -20.47 7.90
CA VAL A 417 -1.20 -19.24 8.21
C VAL A 417 -0.68 -18.50 6.98
N ASP A 418 -0.42 -19.20 5.88
CA ASP A 418 -0.04 -18.60 4.59
C ASP A 418 -1.20 -17.90 3.86
N ARG A 419 -2.42 -18.02 4.37
CA ARG A 419 -3.62 -17.26 4.00
C ARG A 419 -4.01 -16.20 5.03
N SER A 420 -3.25 -16.08 6.13
CA SER A 420 -3.55 -15.17 7.23
C SER A 420 -3.69 -13.72 6.76
N PRO A 421 -4.63 -12.93 7.33
CA PRO A 421 -4.68 -11.49 7.13
C PRO A 421 -3.38 -10.77 7.46
N LEU A 422 -2.52 -11.35 8.29
CA LEU A 422 -1.18 -10.81 8.57
C LEU A 422 -0.39 -10.50 7.27
N LEU A 423 -0.64 -11.26 6.21
CA LEU A 423 0.06 -11.16 4.93
C LEU A 423 -0.65 -10.20 3.96
N TRP A 424 -1.94 -10.42 3.70
CA TRP A 424 -2.65 -9.70 2.64
C TRP A 424 -3.36 -8.41 3.10
N SER A 425 -3.71 -8.29 4.39
CA SER A 425 -4.35 -7.08 4.93
C SER A 425 -3.32 -5.98 5.27
N ALA A 426 -2.02 -6.29 5.14
CA ALA A 426 -0.95 -5.31 5.26
C ALA A 426 -1.00 -4.26 4.14
N PHE A 427 -1.50 -4.63 2.96
CA PHE A 427 -1.52 -3.78 1.78
C PHE A 427 -2.69 -2.78 1.81
N ALA A 428 -2.35 -1.51 1.68
CA ALA A 428 -3.28 -0.38 1.61
C ALA A 428 -3.05 0.39 0.32
N THR A 429 -4.14 0.83 -0.31
CA THR A 429 -4.08 1.60 -1.55
C THR A 429 -4.58 3.02 -1.33
N PHE A 430 -3.74 3.98 -1.68
CA PHE A 430 -3.98 5.41 -1.61
C PHE A 430 -4.38 5.92 -2.99
N LEU A 431 -5.49 6.67 -3.05
CA LEU A 431 -6.02 7.24 -4.30
C LEU A 431 -6.18 8.75 -4.18
N THR A 432 -5.72 9.49 -5.19
CA THR A 432 -5.90 10.94 -5.32
C THR A 432 -7.34 11.32 -5.66
#